data_AF-A0A1H0XRP5-F1
#
_entry.id   AF-A0A1H0XRP5-F1
#
_cell.length_a   1.000
_cell.length_b   1.000
_cell.length_c   1.000
_cell.angle_alpha   90.00
_cell.angle_beta   90.00
_cell.angle_gamma   90.00
#
_symmetry.space_group_name_H-M   'P 1'
#
loop_
_entity.id
_entity.type
_entity.pdbx_description
1 polymer ?
#
loop_
_entity_poly.entity_id
_entity_poly.type
_entity_poly.pdbx_seq_one_letter_code
_entity_poly.pdbx_strand_id
1 'polypeptide(L)' 'MRKDILKWLMMLGSFLGIIGLIFIFFSNNLGASLAEGWLAKYDYAPSVYDSKVKTNTNIFLVTGSILFGIGLSTVVFA' A
#
# COMPACT_ATOMS: atom_id res chain seq x y z
N MET A 1 30.05 0.76 -5.56
CA MET A 1 29.20 1.71 -4.80
C MET A 1 29.88 2.01 -3.47
N ARG A 2 29.81 3.24 -2.95
CA ARG A 2 30.41 3.58 -1.64
C ARG A 2 29.66 2.81 -0.55
N LYS A 3 30.35 2.19 0.41
CA LYS A 3 29.73 1.35 1.48
C LYS A 3 28.59 2.06 2.21
N ASP A 4 28.71 3.37 2.41
CA ASP A 4 27.73 4.18 3.12
C ASP A 4 26.43 4.34 2.32
N ILE A 5 26.55 4.53 1.01
CA ILE A 5 25.42 4.66 0.09
C ILE A 5 24.67 3.33 0.01
N LEU A 6 25.39 2.20 0.01
CA LEU A 6 24.79 0.87 0.00
C LEU A 6 23.95 0.61 1.27
N LYS A 7 24.48 0.98 2.44
CA LYS A 7 23.76 0.87 3.71
C LYS A 7 22.46 1.68 3.71
N TRP A 8 22.52 2.92 3.22
CA TRP A 8 21.33 3.77 3.11
C TRP A 8 20.29 3.18 2.14
N LEU A 9 20.75 2.63 1.02
CA LEU A 9 19.86 2.00 0.04
C LEU A 9 19.14 0.77 0.63
N MET A 10 19.86 -0.11 1.34
CA MET A 10 19.27 -1.27 2.02
C MET A 10 18.27 -0.87 3.10
N MET A 11 18.55 0.20 3.86
CA MET A 11 17.64 0.72 4.87
C MET A 11 16.35 1.28 4.24
N LEU A 12 16.48 2.06 3.16
CA LEU A 12 15.33 2.56 2.40
C LEU A 12 14.52 1.42 1.77
N GLY A 13 15.18 0.43 1.18
CA GLY A 13 14.53 -0.74 0.60
C GLY A 13 13.74 -1.54 1.65
N SER A 14 14.34 -1.77 2.82
CA SER A 14 13.66 -2.43 3.94
C SER A 14 12.46 -1.63 4.41
N PHE A 15 12.59 -0.31 4.52
CA PHE A 15 11.50 0.57 4.93
C PHE A 15 10.34 0.56 3.93
N LEU A 16 10.65 0.63 2.62
CA LEU A 16 9.65 0.48 1.55
C LEU A 16 8.95 -0.89 1.62
N GLY A 17 9.71 -1.95 1.87
CA GLY A 17 9.18 -3.30 2.04
C GLY A 17 8.17 -3.39 3.18
N ILE A 18 8.51 -2.83 4.34
CA ILE A 18 7.62 -2.80 5.51
C ILE A 18 6.34 -2.02 5.21
N ILE A 19 6.45 -0.83 4.59
CA ILE A 19 5.27 -0.04 4.19
C ILE A 19 4.40 -0.82 3.20
N GLY A 20 5.03 -1.47 2.22
CA GLY A 20 4.34 -2.30 1.23
C GLY A 20 3.55 -3.44 1.89
N LEU A 21 4.15 -4.14 2.86
CA LEU A 21 3.47 -5.18 3.64
C LEU A 21 2.29 -4.62 4.43
N ILE A 22 2.44 -3.46 5.08
CA ILE A 22 1.33 -2.82 5.79
C ILE A 22 0.17 -2.54 4.83
N PHE A 23 0.45 -2.01 3.63
CA PHE A 23 -0.60 -1.75 2.65
C PHE A 23 -1.28 -3.02 2.16
N ILE A 24 -0.56 -4.12 1.97
CA ILE A 24 -1.13 -5.42 1.57
C ILE A 24 -2.03 -5.98 2.68
N PHE A 25 -1.51 -6.12 3.90
CA PHE A 25 -2.23 -6.76 5.01
C PHE A 25 -3.43 -5.94 5.50
N PHE A 26 -3.32 -4.61 5.48
CA PHE A 26 -4.38 -3.70 5.93
C PHE A 26 -5.20 -3.14 4.76
N SER A 27 -5.01 -3.61 3.53
CA SER A 27 -5.71 -3.12 2.33
C SER A 27 -7.23 -3.09 2.48
N ASN A 28 -7.83 -4.14 3.06
CA ASN A 28 -9.27 -4.21 3.32
C ASN A 28 -9.73 -3.11 4.28
N ASN A 29 -9.04 -2.95 5.42
CA ASN A 29 -9.41 -1.95 6.42
C ASN A 29 -9.21 -0.52 5.89
N LEU A 30 -8.11 -0.28 5.19
CA LEU A 30 -7.82 1.01 4.55
C LEU A 30 -8.82 1.32 3.43
N GLY A 31 -9.17 0.31 2.63
CA GLY A 31 -10.16 0.44 1.55
C GLY A 31 -11.56 0.76 2.07
N ALA A 32 -11.97 0.08 3.14
CA ALA A 32 -13.24 0.33 3.83
C ALA A 32 -13.26 1.72 4.48
N SER A 33 -12.23 2.08 5.24
CA SER A 33 -12.13 3.40 5.88
C SER A 33 -12.21 4.55 4.87
N LEU A 34 -11.56 4.41 3.71
CA LEU A 34 -11.61 5.42 2.66
C LEU A 34 -13.01 5.49 2.01
N ALA A 35 -13.71 4.37 1.88
CA ALA A 35 -15.06 4.33 1.36
C ALA A 35 -16.09 4.87 2.36
N GLU A 36 -15.92 4.61 3.66
CA GLU A 36 -16.74 5.16 4.73
C GLU A 36 -16.61 6.68 4.83
N GLY A 37 -15.39 7.22 4.77
CA GLY A 37 -15.15 8.66 4.74
C GLY A 37 -15.72 9.34 3.48
N TRP A 38 -15.82 8.59 2.37
CA TRP A 38 -16.50 9.05 1.17
C TRP A 38 -18.03 9.01 1.32
N LEU A 39 -18.60 7.95 1.91
CA LEU A 39 -20.03 7.81 2.19
C LEU A 39 -20.52 8.89 3.18
N ALA A 40 -19.71 9.25 4.18
CA ALA A 40 -20.05 10.31 5.14
C ALA A 40 -20.31 11.68 4.50
N LYS A 41 -19.89 11.89 3.25
CA LYS A 41 -20.07 13.15 2.51
C LYS A 41 -21.29 13.15 1.59
N TYR A 42 -21.88 12.00 1.31
CA TYR A 42 -22.87 11.87 0.25
C TYR A 42 -23.82 10.69 0.50
N ASP A 43 -25.12 10.90 0.30
CA ASP A 43 -26.12 9.84 0.41
C ASP A 43 -26.17 9.02 -0.90
N TYR A 44 -25.60 7.81 -0.88
CA TYR A 44 -25.49 6.94 -2.06
C TYR A 44 -26.12 5.57 -1.82
N ALA A 45 -26.54 4.92 -2.91
CA ALA A 45 -27.05 3.56 -2.88
C ALA A 45 -25.96 2.57 -2.38
N PRO A 46 -26.34 1.54 -1.59
CA PRO A 46 -25.40 0.54 -1.05
C PRO A 46 -24.52 -0.16 -2.10
N SER A 47 -25.03 -0.33 -3.33
CA SER A 47 -24.28 -0.94 -4.44
C SER A 47 -23.07 -0.10 -4.89
N VAL A 48 -23.14 1.22 -4.74
CA VAL A 48 -22.04 2.13 -5.07
C VAL A 48 -20.96 2.08 -3.99
N TYR A 49 -21.36 1.91 -2.73
CA TYR A 49 -20.43 1.74 -1.61
C TYR A 49 -19.57 0.48 -1.76
N ASP A 50 -20.19 -0.67 -2.03
CA ASP A 50 -19.46 -1.94 -2.22
C ASP A 50 -18.43 -1.87 -3.35
N SER A 51 -18.81 -1.23 -4.47
CA SER A 51 -17.90 -1.00 -5.60
C SER A 51 -16.73 -0.10 -5.20
N LYS A 52 -16.99 0.93 -4.38
CA LYS A 52 -15.96 1.85 -3.90
C LYS A 52 -15.00 1.19 -2.91
N VAL A 53 -15.50 0.40 -1.96
CA VAL A 53 -14.68 -0.37 -1.01
C VAL A 53 -13.74 -1.32 -1.77
N LYS A 54 -14.27 -2.08 -2.73
CA LYS A 54 -13.46 -3.00 -3.55
C LYS A 54 -12.40 -2.27 -4.37
N THR A 55 -12.77 -1.14 -4.97
CA THR A 55 -11.84 -0.31 -5.75
C THR A 55 -10.70 0.22 -4.87
N ASN A 56 -11.02 0.82 -3.72
CA ASN A 56 -10.03 1.37 -2.80
C ASN A 56 -9.12 0.26 -2.25
N THR A 57 -9.69 -0.89 -1.89
CA THR A 57 -8.94 -2.07 -1.43
C THR A 57 -7.94 -2.53 -2.49
N ASN A 58 -8.37 -2.65 -3.74
CA ASN A 58 -7.48 -3.05 -4.84
C ASN A 58 -6.35 -2.04 -5.07
N ILE A 59 -6.63 -0.74 -4.94
CA ILE A 59 -5.59 0.29 -5.05
C ILE A 59 -4.52 0.07 -3.97
N PHE A 60 -4.90 -0.09 -2.71
CA PHE A 60 -3.95 -0.36 -1.62
C PHE A 60 -3.19 -1.66 -1.83
N LEU A 61 -3.85 -2.73 -2.29
CA LEU A 61 -3.23 -4.01 -2.57
C LEU A 61 -2.16 -3.91 -3.68
N VAL A 62 -2.50 -3.24 -4.80
CA VAL A 62 -1.59 -3.05 -5.93
C VAL A 62 -0.43 -2.16 -5.54
N THR A 63 -0.69 -1.00 -4.92
CA THR A 63 0.37 -0.09 -4.46
C THR A 63 1.28 -0.76 -3.42
N GLY A 64 0.71 -1.48 -2.47
CA GLY A 64 1.46 -2.25 -1.47
C GLY A 64 2.35 -3.31 -2.11
N SER A 65 1.83 -4.03 -3.11
CA SER A 65 2.58 -5.04 -3.87
C SER A 65 3.76 -4.44 -4.63
N ILE A 66 3.58 -3.28 -5.26
CA ILE A 66 4.66 -2.57 -5.97
C ILE A 66 5.74 -2.11 -4.99
N LEU A 67 5.34 -1.46 -3.88
CA LEU A 67 6.27 -0.99 -2.85
C LEU A 67 7.04 -2.14 -2.21
N PHE A 68 6.35 -3.24 -1.92
CA PHE A 68 6.97 -4.44 -1.39
C PHE A 68 7.94 -5.07 -2.40
N GLY A 69 7.54 -5.19 -3.66
CA GLY A 69 8.39 -5.73 -4.72
C GLY A 69 9.66 -4.92 -4.94
N ILE A 70 9.57 -3.58 -4.95
CA ILE A 70 10.74 -2.68 -5.06
C ILE A 70 11.60 -2.77 -3.79
N GLY A 71 10.98 -2.78 -2.60
CA GLY A 71 11.71 -2.89 -1.35
C GLY A 71 12.51 -4.19 -1.25
N LEU A 72 11.86 -5.31 -1.61
CA LEU A 72 12.47 -6.63 -1.63
C LEU A 72 13.58 -6.73 -2.68
N SER A 73 13.35 -6.28 -3.91
CA SER A 73 14.37 -6.30 -4.96
C SER A 73 15.58 -5.45 -4.58
N THR A 74 15.35 -4.29 -3.97
CA THR A 74 16.43 -3.43 -3.48
C THR A 74 17.27 -4.12 -2.41
N VAL A 75 16.66 -4.83 -1.46
CA VAL A 75 17.41 -5.54 -0.40
C VAL A 75 18.12 -6.79 -0.93
N VAL A 76 17.53 -7.50 -1.90
CA VAL A 76 18.10 -8.73 -2.46
C VAL A 76 19.25 -8.46 -3.44
N PHE A 77 19.18 -7.36 -4.19
CA PHE A 77 20.14 -7.04 -5.26
C PHE A 77 21.10 -5.88 -4.95
N ALA A 78 21.00 -5.24 -3.78
CA ALA A 78 21.99 -4.27 -3.29
C ALA A 78 23.19 -4.98 -2.66
#